data_AF-A0A1Y4VFT4-F1
#
_entry.id   AF-A0A1Y4VFT4-F1
#
_cell.length_a   1.000
_cell.length_b   1.000
_cell.length_c   1.000
_cell.angle_alpha   90.00
_cell.angle_beta   90.00
_cell.angle_gamma   90.00
#
_symmetry.space_group_name_H-M   'P 1'
#
loop_
_entity.id
_entity.type
_entity.pdbx_description
1 polymer ?
#
loop_
_entity_poly.entity_id
_entity_poly.type
_entity_poly.pdbx_seq_one_letter_code
_entity_poly.pdbx_strand_id
1 'polypeptide(L)'
;MVKLANEENLKKGAPYRFRTGEQQVEIARRGGIASGEARRRKKTMKETARMLLDMEIPDAAKELKAKLKMMGISEEDFTYQSAVMVAVLNQAMKGNTKAATFLRDTVGENPMLMEEEGSSLADAIEEAYRNRMEESEDAEQ
;
A
#
# COMPACT_ATOMS: atom_id res chain seq x y z
N MET A 1 12.96 21.39 -26.15
CA MET A 1 12.96 22.86 -26.09
C MET A 1 12.81 23.28 -24.63
N VAL A 2 13.88 23.70 -23.96
CA VAL A 2 13.84 24.10 -22.54
C VAL A 2 13.21 25.49 -22.47
N LYS A 3 12.01 25.62 -21.90
CA LYS A 3 11.36 26.92 -21.69
C LYS A 3 12.14 27.70 -20.61
N LEU A 4 12.82 28.78 -21.01
CA LEU A 4 13.40 29.74 -20.07
C LEU A 4 12.29 30.39 -19.22
N ALA A 5 12.58 30.64 -17.95
CA ALA A 5 11.65 31.33 -17.06
C ALA A 5 11.34 32.74 -17.57
N ASN A 6 10.07 33.07 -17.80
CA ASN A 6 9.63 34.44 -18.13
C ASN A 6 9.36 35.26 -16.84
N GLU A 7 9.32 36.59 -16.95
CA GLU A 7 9.11 37.49 -15.80
C GLU A 7 7.78 37.24 -15.06
N GLU A 8 6.73 36.81 -15.77
CA GLU A 8 5.47 36.41 -15.15
C GLU A 8 5.61 35.15 -14.29
N ASN A 9 6.39 34.16 -14.71
CA ASN A 9 6.69 32.95 -13.93
C ASN A 9 7.51 33.30 -12.68
N LEU A 10 8.42 34.27 -12.77
CA LEU A 10 9.21 34.76 -11.64
C LEU A 10 8.36 35.53 -10.61
N LYS A 11 7.32 36.25 -11.05
CA LYS A 11 6.33 36.90 -10.18
C LYS A 11 5.38 35.89 -9.54
N LYS A 12 4.92 34.87 -10.28
CA LYS A 12 4.13 33.74 -9.74
C LYS A 12 4.88 32.89 -8.71
N GLY A 13 6.20 32.80 -8.85
CA GLY A 13 7.09 32.13 -7.90
C GLY A 13 7.46 32.97 -6.66
N ALA A 14 7.19 34.27 -6.65
CA ALA A 14 7.49 35.18 -5.53
C ALA A 14 6.91 34.77 -4.15
N PRO A 15 5.70 34.18 -4.04
CA PRO A 15 5.18 33.68 -2.75
C PRO A 15 5.91 32.42 -2.25
N TYR A 16 6.61 31.70 -3.14
CA TYR A 16 7.41 30.52 -2.86
C TYR A 16 8.91 30.84 -2.75
N ARG A 17 9.31 32.10 -2.95
CA ARG A 17 10.67 32.57 -2.63
C ARG A 17 10.88 32.51 -1.13
N PHE A 18 12.12 32.26 -0.72
CA PHE A 18 12.54 32.16 0.67
C PHE A 18 12.00 33.34 1.50
N ARG A 19 10.95 33.09 2.30
CA ARG A 19 10.57 33.98 3.39
C ARG A 19 11.60 33.76 4.51
N THR A 20 11.94 34.83 5.24
CA THR A 20 12.92 34.81 6.32
C THR A 20 12.78 33.58 7.23
N GLY A 21 13.93 33.00 7.60
CA GLY A 21 14.06 31.64 8.14
C GLY A 21 13.10 31.30 9.29
N GLU A 22 12.76 32.25 10.15
CA GLU A 22 11.83 32.02 11.26
C GLU A 22 10.41 31.64 10.82
N GLN A 23 9.86 32.31 9.80
CA GLN A 23 8.51 31.99 9.30
C GLN A 23 8.49 30.64 8.59
N GLN A 24 9.56 30.28 7.88
CA GLN A 24 9.69 28.96 7.25
C GLN A 24 9.87 27.85 8.29
N VAL A 25 10.64 28.08 9.35
CA VAL A 25 10.79 27.15 10.47
C VAL A 25 9.44 26.89 11.13
N GLU A 26 8.63 27.93 11.38
CA GLU A 26 7.31 27.76 11.99
C GLU A 26 6.33 27.04 11.06
N ILE A 27 6.33 27.35 9.76
CA ILE A 27 5.51 26.63 8.76
C ILE A 27 5.94 25.15 8.67
N ALA A 28 7.24 24.87 8.63
CA ALA A 28 7.77 23.51 8.57
C ALA A 28 7.44 22.74 9.86
N ARG A 29 7.55 23.37 11.03
CA ARG A 29 7.15 22.81 12.32
C ARG A 29 5.67 22.45 12.33
N ARG A 30 4.80 23.38 11.93
CA ARG A 30 3.34 23.15 11.83
C ARG A 30 3.01 22.03 10.84
N GLY A 31 3.68 22.00 9.69
CA GLY A 31 3.54 20.94 8.69
C GLY A 31 3.95 19.57 9.24
N GLY A 32 5.06 19.52 9.98
CA GLY A 32 5.53 18.31 10.64
C GLY A 32 4.56 17.78 11.70
N ILE A 33 4.02 18.67 12.53
CA ILE A 33 3.01 18.32 13.55
C ILE A 33 1.73 17.79 12.88
N ALA A 34 1.20 18.52 11.89
CA ALA A 34 0.00 18.12 11.16
C ALA A 34 0.18 16.78 10.44
N SER A 35 1.34 16.57 9.80
CA SER A 35 1.69 15.29 9.17
C SER A 35 1.79 14.17 10.20
N GLY A 36 2.41 14.42 11.35
CA GLY A 36 2.50 13.48 12.46
C GLY A 36 1.12 13.08 13.01
N GLU A 37 0.22 14.05 13.19
CA GLU A 37 -1.17 13.81 13.58
C GLU A 37 -1.92 12.99 12.53
N ALA A 38 -1.79 13.34 11.26
CA ALA A 38 -2.41 12.59 10.16
C ALA A 38 -1.91 11.14 10.10
N ARG A 39 -0.60 10.92 10.28
CA ARG A 39 0.00 9.58 10.35
C ARG A 39 -0.54 8.78 11.52
N ARG A 40 -0.62 9.38 12.72
CA ARG A 40 -1.20 8.74 13.91
C ARG A 40 -2.67 8.38 13.69
N ARG A 41 -3.49 9.30 13.16
CA ARG A 41 -4.89 9.03 12.82
C ARG A 41 -5.04 7.87 11.84
N LYS A 42 -4.22 7.82 10.79
CA LYS A 42 -4.21 6.69 9.83
C LYS A 42 -3.83 5.37 10.50
N LYS A 43 -2.84 5.38 11.39
CA LYS A 43 -2.43 4.19 12.16
C LYS A 43 -3.58 3.70 13.04
N THR A 44 -4.18 4.58 13.83
CA THR A 44 -5.34 4.24 14.68
C THR A 44 -6.49 3.69 13.85
N MET A 45 -6.81 4.32 12.72
CA MET A 45 -7.87 3.84 11.83
C MET A 45 -7.57 2.44 11.26
N LYS A 46 -6.30 2.17 10.89
CA LYS A 46 -5.87 0.84 10.44
C LYS A 46 -6.02 -0.20 11.55
N GLU A 47 -5.64 0.14 12.78
CA GLU A 47 -5.78 -0.74 13.94
C GLU A 47 -7.25 -1.03 14.26
N THR A 48 -8.11 -0.01 14.26
CA THR A 48 -9.55 -0.17 14.42
C THR A 48 -10.16 -1.02 13.31
N ALA A 49 -9.77 -0.80 12.05
CA ALA A 49 -10.27 -1.59 10.94
C ALA A 49 -9.86 -3.07 11.05
N ARG A 50 -8.62 -3.36 11.46
CA ARG A 50 -8.16 -4.73 11.73
C ARG A 50 -9.00 -5.38 12.84
N MET A 51 -9.17 -4.67 13.96
CA MET A 51 -10.01 -5.15 15.06
C MET A 51 -11.43 -5.50 14.60
N LEU A 52 -12.07 -4.62 13.81
CA LEU A 52 -13.42 -4.85 13.32
C LEU A 52 -13.52 -6.05 12.36
N LEU A 53 -12.48 -6.30 11.55
CA LEU A 53 -12.44 -7.44 10.64
C LEU A 53 -12.21 -8.76 11.38
N ASP A 54 -11.38 -8.74 12.43
CA ASP A 54 -11.06 -9.90 13.26
C ASP A 54 -12.21 -10.28 14.22
N MET A 55 -13.17 -9.39 14.44
CA MET A 55 -14.33 -9.67 15.29
C MET A 55 -15.19 -10.80 14.72
N GLU A 56 -15.65 -11.67 15.63
CA GLU A 56 -16.63 -12.69 15.33
C GLU A 56 -18.00 -12.08 15.03
N ILE A 57 -18.72 -12.73 14.11
CA ILE A 57 -20.07 -12.34 13.74
C ILE A 57 -21.02 -12.74 14.87
N PRO A 58 -21.83 -11.80 15.40
CA PRO A 58 -22.76 -12.10 16.48
C PRO A 58 -23.83 -13.09 16.03
N ASP A 59 -24.33 -13.91 16.95
CA ASP A 59 -25.36 -14.93 16.68
C ASP A 59 -26.68 -14.37 16.15
N ALA A 60 -26.93 -13.08 16.39
CA ALA A 60 -28.08 -12.37 15.83
C ALA A 60 -28.05 -12.32 14.30
N ALA A 61 -26.86 -12.33 13.67
CA ALA A 61 -26.69 -12.25 12.22
C ALA A 61 -26.83 -13.63 11.53
N LYS A 62 -27.94 -14.31 11.79
CA LYS A 62 -28.21 -15.70 11.32
C LYS A 62 -28.11 -15.86 9.80
N GLU A 63 -28.60 -14.88 9.04
CA GLU A 63 -28.54 -14.93 7.57
C GLU A 63 -27.11 -14.89 7.03
N LEU A 64 -26.24 -14.11 7.67
CA LEU A 64 -24.85 -14.00 7.27
C LEU A 64 -24.10 -15.29 7.59
N LYS A 65 -24.30 -15.84 8.80
CA LYS A 65 -23.76 -17.15 9.19
C LYS A 65 -24.23 -18.27 8.26
N ALA A 66 -25.51 -18.28 7.88
CA ALA A 66 -26.05 -19.26 6.94
C ALA A 66 -25.36 -19.17 5.56
N LYS A 67 -25.17 -17.95 5.03
CA LYS A 67 -24.45 -17.75 3.76
C LYS A 67 -23.00 -18.22 3.85
N LEU A 68 -22.30 -17.93 4.95
CA LEU A 68 -20.91 -18.38 5.16
C LEU A 68 -20.83 -19.91 5.24
N LYS A 69 -21.77 -20.54 5.95
CA LYS A 69 -21.88 -22.00 6.05
C LYS A 69 -22.12 -22.66 4.69
N MET A 70 -22.99 -22.08 3.86
CA MET A 70 -23.23 -22.57 2.49
C MET A 70 -21.99 -22.48 1.60
N MET A 71 -21.11 -21.52 1.85
CA MET A 71 -19.84 -21.35 1.14
C MET A 71 -18.73 -22.27 1.69
N GLY A 72 -19.03 -23.11 2.69
CA GLY A 72 -18.08 -24.06 3.28
C GLY A 72 -17.13 -23.47 4.31
N ILE A 73 -17.42 -22.27 4.83
CA ILE A 73 -16.60 -21.64 5.89
C ILE A 73 -16.96 -22.26 7.24
N SER A 74 -15.94 -22.58 8.05
CA SER A 74 -16.13 -23.16 9.38
C SER A 74 -16.80 -22.14 10.33
N GLU A 75 -17.54 -22.63 11.33
CA GLU A 75 -18.18 -21.74 12.31
C GLU A 75 -17.16 -20.99 13.17
N GLU A 76 -15.94 -21.54 13.31
CA GLU A 76 -14.80 -20.91 13.98
C GLU A 76 -14.26 -19.71 13.18
N ASP A 77 -14.40 -19.73 11.86
CA ASP A 77 -13.94 -18.68 10.94
C ASP A 77 -15.03 -17.65 10.57
N PHE A 78 -16.12 -17.58 11.36
CA PHE A 78 -17.19 -16.60 11.17
C PHE A 78 -16.79 -15.20 11.64
N THR A 79 -15.78 -14.64 10.98
CA THR A 79 -15.29 -13.28 11.19
C THR A 79 -15.88 -12.33 10.15
N TYR A 80 -15.89 -11.03 10.46
CA TYR A 80 -16.28 -10.01 9.48
C TYR A 80 -15.35 -9.99 8.27
N GLN A 81 -14.08 -10.39 8.43
CA GLN A 81 -13.16 -10.59 7.31
C GLN A 81 -13.73 -11.57 6.29
N SER A 82 -14.13 -12.77 6.72
CA SER A 82 -14.75 -13.79 5.87
C SER A 82 -16.03 -13.27 5.18
N ALA A 83 -16.87 -12.55 5.93
CA ALA A 83 -18.09 -11.94 5.38
C ALA A 83 -17.81 -10.90 4.29
N VAL A 84 -16.82 -10.03 4.49
CA VAL A 84 -16.41 -9.04 3.49
C VAL A 84 -15.92 -9.73 2.23
N MET A 85 -15.09 -10.78 2.36
CA MET A 85 -14.59 -11.54 1.20
C MET A 85 -15.72 -12.16 0.38
N VAL A 86 -16.72 -12.76 1.03
CA VAL A 86 -17.90 -13.30 0.34
C VAL A 86 -18.71 -12.19 -0.34
N ALA A 87 -18.85 -11.02 0.29
CA ALA A 87 -19.54 -9.88 -0.34
C ALA A 87 -18.79 -9.37 -1.59
N VAL A 88 -17.47 -9.30 -1.53
CA VAL A 88 -16.62 -8.93 -2.67
C VAL A 88 -16.75 -9.96 -3.79
N LEU A 89 -16.71 -11.26 -3.48
CA LEU A 89 -16.94 -12.34 -4.44
C LEU A 89 -18.28 -12.19 -5.16
N ASN A 90 -19.35 -11.95 -4.40
CA ASN A 90 -20.67 -11.72 -4.97
C ASN A 90 -20.71 -10.48 -5.90
N GLN A 91 -19.94 -9.43 -5.59
CA GLN A 91 -19.86 -8.26 -6.48
C GLN A 91 -19.02 -8.54 -7.73
N ALA A 92 -17.94 -9.30 -7.61
CA ALA A 92 -17.14 -9.73 -8.75
C ALA A 92 -17.98 -10.59 -9.71
N MET A 93 -18.77 -11.53 -9.18
CA MET A 93 -19.72 -12.35 -9.97
C MET A 93 -20.77 -11.51 -10.70
N LYS A 94 -21.15 -10.36 -10.16
CA LYS A 94 -22.06 -9.39 -10.80
C LYS A 94 -21.40 -8.52 -11.87
N GLY A 95 -20.11 -8.74 -12.15
CA GLY A 95 -19.35 -8.00 -13.16
C GLY A 95 -18.61 -6.76 -12.62
N ASN A 96 -18.48 -6.60 -11.30
CA ASN A 96 -17.65 -5.53 -10.75
C ASN A 96 -16.16 -5.88 -10.91
N THR A 97 -15.54 -5.29 -11.93
CA THR A 97 -14.12 -5.53 -12.26
C THR A 97 -13.18 -5.15 -11.13
N LYS A 98 -13.47 -4.09 -10.35
CA LYS A 98 -12.64 -3.69 -9.21
C LYS A 98 -12.65 -4.73 -8.09
N ALA A 99 -13.82 -5.35 -7.84
CA ALA A 99 -13.94 -6.44 -6.87
C ALA A 99 -13.15 -7.68 -7.35
N ALA A 100 -13.19 -7.98 -8.65
CA ALA A 100 -12.40 -9.05 -9.24
C ALA A 100 -10.89 -8.77 -9.13
N THR A 101 -10.44 -7.54 -9.41
CA THR A 101 -9.06 -7.11 -9.21
C THR A 101 -8.62 -7.25 -7.76
N PHE A 102 -9.45 -6.82 -6.81
CA PHE A 102 -9.14 -6.97 -5.38
C PHE A 102 -9.00 -8.44 -4.96
N LEU A 103 -9.85 -9.33 -5.45
CA LEU A 103 -9.74 -10.77 -5.20
C LEU A 103 -8.44 -11.33 -5.76
N ARG A 104 -8.13 -11.02 -7.03
CA ARG A 104 -6.87 -11.39 -7.69
C ARG A 104 -5.66 -10.94 -6.89
N ASP A 105 -5.65 -9.68 -6.44
CA ASP A 105 -4.54 -9.12 -5.69
C ASP A 105 -4.40 -9.78 -4.31
N THR A 106 -5.51 -10.22 -3.71
CA THR A 106 -5.53 -10.92 -2.42
C THR A 106 -4.96 -12.34 -2.52
N VAL A 107 -5.16 -13.04 -3.65
CA VAL A 107 -4.57 -14.38 -3.88
C VAL A 107 -3.11 -14.33 -4.35
N GLY A 108 -2.53 -13.14 -4.48
CA GLY A 108 -1.13 -12.97 -4.92
C GLY A 108 -0.95 -13.01 -6.44
N GLU A 109 -2.02 -13.15 -7.22
CA GLU A 109 -1.98 -13.13 -8.70
C GLU A 109 -1.89 -11.70 -9.27
N ASN A 110 -1.29 -10.77 -8.53
CA ASN A 110 -1.10 -9.42 -9.02
C ASN A 110 0.08 -9.41 -10.02
N PRO A 111 -0.15 -9.14 -11.32
CA PRO A 111 0.91 -9.17 -12.33
C PRO A 111 2.05 -8.20 -12.03
N MET A 112 1.79 -7.10 -11.32
CA MET A 112 2.82 -6.13 -10.93
C MET A 112 3.69 -6.58 -9.75
N LEU A 113 3.23 -7.53 -8.93
CA LEU A 113 3.98 -8.02 -7.76
C LEU A 113 4.69 -9.35 -8.06
N MET A 114 4.18 -10.13 -9.02
CA MET A 114 4.81 -11.38 -9.46
C MET A 114 6.18 -11.19 -10.13
N GLU A 115 6.46 -10.02 -10.72
CA GLU A 115 7.79 -9.71 -11.30
C GLU A 115 8.86 -9.38 -10.24
N GLU A 116 8.48 -8.97 -9.02
CA GLU A 116 9.45 -8.63 -7.96
C GLU A 116 9.93 -9.84 -7.14
N GLU A 117 9.23 -10.98 -7.18
CA GLU A 117 9.63 -12.19 -6.46
C GLU A 117 10.79 -12.95 -7.14
N GLY A 118 11.18 -12.57 -8.37
CA GLY A 118 12.16 -13.30 -9.19
C GLY A 118 13.64 -12.95 -8.97
N SER A 119 13.97 -11.80 -8.40
CA SER A 119 15.33 -11.50 -7.97
C SER A 119 15.30 -10.35 -6.97
N SER A 120 15.68 -10.60 -5.73
CA SER A 120 15.85 -9.51 -4.78
C SER A 120 16.97 -8.59 -5.29
N LEU A 121 16.87 -7.28 -5.05
CA LEU A 121 17.98 -6.35 -5.34
C LEU A 121 19.28 -6.80 -4.65
N ALA A 122 19.17 -7.50 -3.52
CA ALA A 122 20.33 -8.07 -2.83
C ALA A 122 20.95 -9.23 -3.63
N ASP A 123 20.14 -10.08 -4.26
CA ASP A 123 20.61 -11.21 -5.07
C ASP A 123 21.37 -10.70 -6.31
N ALA A 124 20.83 -9.66 -6.97
CA ALA A 124 21.48 -9.01 -8.10
C ALA A 124 22.80 -8.31 -7.72
N ILE A 125 22.87 -7.75 -6.51
CA ILE A 125 24.10 -7.15 -5.99
C ILE A 125 25.13 -8.24 -5.68
N GLU A 126 24.72 -9.34 -5.04
CA GLU A 126 25.60 -10.44 -4.66
C GLU A 126 26.18 -11.16 -5.88
N GLU A 127 25.37 -11.39 -6.91
CA GLU A 127 25.82 -11.92 -8.20
C GLU A 127 26.80 -10.97 -8.90
N ALA A 128 26.54 -9.66 -8.89
CA ALA A 128 27.44 -8.66 -9.46
C ALA A 128 28.78 -8.56 -8.71
N TYR A 129 28.79 -8.79 -7.38
CA TYR A 129 30.03 -8.88 -6.61
C TYR A 129 30.80 -10.17 -6.92
N ARG A 130 30.12 -11.31 -7.04
CA ARG A 130 30.74 -12.60 -7.37
C ARG A 130 31.43 -12.54 -8.73
N ASN A 131 30.72 -12.09 -9.76
CA ASN A 131 31.27 -11.99 -11.12
C ASN A 131 32.49 -11.06 -11.18
N ARG A 132 32.49 -9.96 -10.42
CA ARG A 132 33.62 -9.02 -10.37
C ARG A 132 34.85 -9.60 -9.67
N MET A 133 34.66 -10.49 -8.68
CA MET A 133 35.76 -11.18 -8.01
C MET A 133 36.36 -12.24 -8.93
N GLU A 134 35.53 -13.01 -9.65
CA GLU A 134 35.98 -13.99 -10.65
C GLU A 134 36.77 -13.30 -11.78
N GLU A 135 36.31 -12.16 -12.30
CA GLU A 135 37.05 -11.36 -13.29
C GLU A 135 38.41 -10.85 -12.78
N SER A 136 38.57 -10.64 -11.47
CA SER A 136 39.84 -10.21 -10.88
C SER A 136 40.82 -11.35 -10.64
N GLU A 137 40.32 -12.55 -10.36
CA GLU A 137 41.14 -13.76 -10.19
C GLU A 137 41.69 -14.28 -11.54
N ASP A 138 40.92 -14.11 -12.62
CA ASP A 138 41.35 -14.47 -13.97
C ASP A 138 42.35 -13.46 -14.60
N ALA A 139 42.42 -12.24 -14.07
CA ALA A 139 43.36 -11.21 -14.54
C ALA A 139 44.76 -11.31 -13.91
N GLU A 140 44.93 -12.13 -12.87
CA GLU A 140 46.19 -12.33 -12.14
C GLU A 140 46.94 -13.64 -12.51
N GLN A 141 46.42 -14.45 -13.46
CA GLN A 141 47.08 -15.62 -14.06
C GLN A 141 47.64 -15.31 -15.47
#